data_AF-A0A6B3HFN4-F1
#
_entry.id   AF-A0A6B3HFN4-F1
#
_cell.length_a   1.000
_cell.length_b   1.000
_cell.length_c   1.000
_cell.angle_alpha   90.00
_cell.angle_beta   90.00
_cell.angle_gamma   90.00
#
_symmetry.space_group_name_H-M   'P 1'
#
loop_
_entity.id
_entity.type
_entity.pdbx_description
1 polymer ?
#
loop_
_entity_poly.entity_id
_entity_poly.type
_entity_poly.pdbx_seq_one_letter_code
_entity_poly.pdbx_strand_id
1 'polypeptide(L)'
;EVDFTSFMKTVDAVGGVQICTARPMKDSYTGLDLPAGTHRLDGGRALQYVRSRHVDVGSDLGRMQRQQKFMAALVKEATSNGVLLNPVRFQ
;
A
#
# COMPACT_ATOMS: atom_id res chain seq x y z
N GLU A 1 -8.59 -0.54 -16.32
CA GLU A 1 -7.21 -0.14 -16.01
C GLU A 1 -7.27 0.85 -14.86
N VAL A 2 -6.64 0.53 -13.72
CA VAL A 2 -6.62 1.46 -12.58
C VAL A 2 -5.48 2.44 -12.83
N ASP A 3 -5.83 3.69 -13.11
CA ASP A 3 -4.84 4.76 -13.19
C ASP A 3 -4.14 4.94 -11.83
N PHE A 4 -2.84 5.18 -11.85
CA PHE A 4 -2.04 5.37 -10.63
C PHE A 4 -2.60 6.51 -9.78
N THR A 5 -3.12 7.56 -10.40
CA THR A 5 -3.78 8.67 -9.68
C THR A 5 -5.00 8.20 -8.90
N SER A 6 -5.84 7.36 -9.51
CA SER A 6 -7.04 6.82 -8.87
C SER A 6 -6.70 5.89 -7.71
N PHE A 7 -5.65 5.08 -7.86
CA PHE A 7 -5.13 4.24 -6.77
C PHE A 7 -4.67 5.09 -5.58
N MET A 8 -3.85 6.12 -5.82
CA MET A 8 -3.34 6.98 -4.75
C MET A 8 -4.49 7.67 -4.01
N LYS A 9 -5.42 8.29 -4.75
CA LYS A 9 -6.61 8.93 -4.17
C LYS A 9 -7.45 7.97 -3.33
N THR A 10 -7.61 6.72 -3.76
CA THR A 10 -8.37 5.71 -3.01
C THR A 10 -7.70 5.41 -1.67
N VAL A 11 -6.38 5.23 -1.68
CA VAL A 11 -5.60 4.99 -0.45
C VAL A 11 -5.67 6.21 0.48
N ASP A 12 -5.57 7.42 -0.05
CA ASP A 12 -5.69 8.65 0.75
C ASP A 12 -7.09 8.81 1.34
N ALA A 13 -8.13 8.51 0.56
CA ALA A 13 -9.53 8.57 0.99
C ALA A 13 -9.83 7.64 2.18
N VAL A 14 -9.15 6.47 2.25
CA VAL A 14 -9.28 5.56 3.40
C VAL A 14 -8.42 5.94 4.60
N GLY A 15 -7.57 6.96 4.51
CA GLY A 15 -6.66 7.39 5.57
C GLY A 15 -5.29 6.69 5.55
N GLY A 16 -4.88 6.17 4.40
CA GLY A 16 -3.65 5.40 4.22
C GLY A 16 -3.77 3.95 4.68
N VAL A 17 -2.77 3.13 4.38
CA VAL A 17 -2.76 1.69 4.72
C VAL A 17 -1.62 1.39 5.69
N GLN A 18 -1.90 0.66 6.76
CA GLN A 18 -0.87 0.19 7.67
C GLN A 18 -0.18 -1.07 7.13
N ILE A 19 1.15 -1.02 7.00
CA ILE A 19 1.99 -2.14 6.54
C ILE A 19 3.09 -2.39 7.55
N CYS A 20 3.32 -3.66 7.88
CA CYS A 20 4.44 -4.09 8.70
C CYS A 20 5.49 -4.80 7.84
N THR A 21 6.73 -4.32 7.88
CA THR A 21 7.87 -4.87 7.16
C THR A 21 8.82 -5.53 8.16
N ALA A 22 9.09 -6.83 7.96
CA ALA A 22 10.02 -7.57 8.82
C ALA A 22 11.50 -7.18 8.59
N ARG A 23 11.80 -6.60 7.42
CA ARG A 23 13.13 -6.15 7.00
C ARG A 23 12.99 -4.78 6.32
N PRO A 24 14.07 -3.97 6.31
CA PRO A 24 14.08 -2.75 5.52
C PRO A 24 13.77 -3.04 4.05
N MET A 25 12.99 -2.17 3.43
CA MET A 25 12.58 -2.25 2.04
C MET A 25 13.02 -0.96 1.35
N LYS A 26 14.02 -1.07 0.48
CA LYS A 26 14.52 0.04 -0.33
C LYS A 26 14.50 -0.33 -1.81
N ASP A 27 13.90 0.52 -2.63
CA ASP A 27 13.86 0.36 -4.09
C ASP A 27 14.04 1.72 -4.77
N SER A 28 15.23 1.94 -5.34
CA SER A 28 15.55 3.18 -6.04
C SER A 28 14.72 3.40 -7.30
N TYR A 29 14.13 2.36 -7.89
CA TYR A 29 13.30 2.48 -9.10
C TYR A 29 11.93 3.06 -8.80
N THR A 30 11.40 2.83 -7.60
CA THR A 30 10.14 3.41 -7.15
C THR A 30 10.34 4.55 -6.16
N GLY A 31 11.53 4.71 -5.59
CA GLY A 31 11.82 5.64 -4.51
C GLY A 31 11.34 5.14 -3.14
N LEU A 32 11.00 3.86 -3.01
CA LEU A 32 10.60 3.27 -1.75
C LEU A 32 11.77 3.24 -0.78
N ASP A 33 11.58 3.77 0.42
CA ASP A 33 12.51 3.64 1.54
C ASP A 33 11.69 3.46 2.82
N LEU A 34 11.55 2.21 3.25
CA LEU A 34 10.85 1.83 4.47
C LEU A 34 11.80 1.07 5.39
N PRO A 35 12.09 1.56 6.60
CA PRO A 35 12.80 0.76 7.58
C PRO A 35 11.95 -0.43 8.04
N ALA A 36 12.54 -1.39 8.74
CA ALA A 36 11.76 -2.46 9.37
C ALA A 36 10.79 -1.88 10.41
N GLY A 37 9.58 -2.45 10.50
CA GLY A 37 8.55 -2.03 11.45
C GLY A 37 7.20 -1.71 10.80
N THR A 38 6.33 -1.06 11.57
CA THR A 38 4.95 -0.74 11.14
C THR A 38 4.87 0.71 10.66
N HIS A 39 4.35 0.90 9.45
CA HIS A 39 4.25 2.18 8.77
C HIS A 39 2.84 2.42 8.27
N ARG A 40 2.36 3.67 8.34
CA ARG A 40 1.17 4.12 7.60
C ARG A 40 1.63 4.64 6.24
N LEU A 41 1.16 4.04 5.16
CA LEU A 41 1.47 4.46 3.79
C LEU A 41 0.30 5.27 3.24
N ASP A 42 0.58 6.52 2.86
CA ASP A 42 -0.31 7.33 2.01
C ASP A 42 -0.33 6.79 0.57
N GLY A 43 -1.14 7.37 -0.30
CA GLY A 43 -1.30 6.91 -1.68
C GLY A 43 0.01 6.82 -2.43
N GLY A 44 0.87 7.83 -2.30
CA GLY A 44 2.19 7.86 -2.94
C GLY A 44 3.08 6.71 -2.48
N ARG A 45 3.30 6.57 -1.17
CA ARG A 45 4.14 5.49 -0.61
C ARG A 45 3.53 4.11 -0.83
N ALA A 46 2.22 3.99 -0.80
CA ALA A 46 1.51 2.76 -1.13
C ALA A 46 1.76 2.36 -2.59
N LEU A 47 1.73 3.33 -3.52
CA LEU A 47 2.01 3.08 -4.93
C LEU A 47 3.46 2.61 -5.12
N GLN A 48 4.42 3.27 -4.44
CA GLN A 48 5.82 2.86 -4.45
C GLN A 48 6.00 1.43 -3.92
N TYR A 49 5.27 1.07 -2.86
CA TYR A 49 5.30 -0.26 -2.24
C TYR A 49 4.77 -1.35 -3.17
N VAL A 50 3.58 -1.16 -3.78
CA VAL A 50 2.98 -2.18 -4.65
C VAL A 50 3.69 -2.32 -6.00
N ARG A 51 4.36 -1.24 -6.46
CA ARG A 51 5.16 -1.24 -7.69
C ARG A 51 6.58 -1.74 -7.49
N SER A 52 7.06 -1.81 -6.25
CA SER A 52 8.44 -2.23 -5.97
C SER A 52 8.66 -3.69 -6.37
N ARG A 53 9.71 -3.91 -7.17
CA ARG A 53 10.12 -5.22 -7.67
C ARG A 53 11.43 -5.70 -7.07
N HIS A 54 12.26 -4.78 -6.57
CA HIS A 54 13.64 -5.05 -6.19
C HIS A 54 13.88 -5.12 -4.68
N VAL A 55 12.81 -5.04 -3.87
CA VAL A 55 12.90 -5.15 -2.40
C VAL A 55 13.11 -6.57 -1.89
N ASP A 56 12.80 -7.60 -2.69
CA ASP A 56 13.04 -8.98 -2.30
C ASP A 56 14.29 -9.53 -2.97
N VAL A 57 15.24 -9.97 -2.16
CA VAL A 57 16.33 -10.86 -2.59
C VAL A 57 15.80 -12.31 -2.84
N GLY A 58 14.48 -12.51 -2.92
CA GLY A 58 13.87 -13.85 -2.97
C GLY A 58 12.57 -13.90 -3.77
N SER A 59 12.69 -14.37 -5.01
CA SER A 59 11.66 -14.92 -5.91
C SER A 59 10.41 -14.06 -6.18
N ASP A 60 9.91 -14.09 -7.42
CA ASP A 60 8.63 -13.47 -7.84
C ASP A 60 7.42 -13.84 -6.93
N LEU A 61 7.52 -14.93 -6.15
CA LEU A 61 6.56 -15.32 -5.12
C LEU A 61 6.34 -14.25 -4.03
N GLY A 62 7.36 -13.46 -3.68
CA GLY A 62 7.23 -12.38 -2.69
C GLY A 62 6.34 -11.23 -3.18
N ARG A 63 6.28 -11.00 -4.50
CA ARG A 63 5.48 -9.92 -5.10
C ARG A 63 3.98 -10.15 -4.98
N MET A 64 3.50 -11.34 -5.33
CA MET A 64 2.08 -11.67 -5.24
C MET A 64 1.59 -11.66 -3.78
N GLN A 65 2.40 -12.20 -2.86
CA GLN A 65 2.07 -12.16 -1.43
C GLN A 65 1.99 -10.73 -0.89
N ARG A 66 2.86 -9.82 -1.33
CA ARG A 66 2.76 -8.40 -0.92
C ARG A 66 1.49 -7.74 -1.44
N GLN A 67 1.13 -7.97 -2.69
CA GLN A 67 -0.08 -7.39 -3.27
C GLN A 67 -1.33 -7.90 -2.55
N GLN A 68 -1.40 -9.21 -2.25
CA GLN A 68 -2.49 -9.79 -1.46
C GLN A 68 -2.54 -9.21 -0.03
N LYS A 69 -1.39 -9.11 0.65
CA LYS A 69 -1.30 -8.50 1.99
C LYS A 69 -1.73 -7.03 1.97
N PHE A 70 -1.31 -6.28 0.97
CA PHE A 70 -1.68 -4.88 0.82
C PHE A 70 -3.19 -4.73 0.57
N MET A 71 -3.78 -5.54 -0.29
CA MET A 71 -5.23 -5.54 -0.52
C MET A 71 -6.02 -5.90 0.75
N ALA A 72 -5.57 -6.91 1.51
CA ALA A 72 -6.20 -7.27 2.78
C ALA A 72 -6.12 -6.12 3.80
N ALA A 73 -4.97 -5.44 3.89
CA ALA A 73 -4.79 -4.28 4.76
C ALA A 73 -5.65 -3.09 4.30
N LEU A 74 -5.76 -2.85 3.00
CA LEU A 74 -6.60 -1.80 2.43
C LEU A 74 -8.09 -2.04 2.74
N VAL A 75 -8.59 -3.26 2.56
CA VAL A 75 -9.96 -3.64 2.90
C VAL A 75 -10.20 -3.49 4.40
N LYS A 76 -9.26 -3.92 5.23
CA LYS A 76 -9.34 -3.76 6.70
C LYS A 76 -9.43 -2.30 7.11
N GLU A 77 -8.65 -1.41 6.49
CA GLU A 77 -8.71 0.02 6.81
C GLU A 77 -10.04 0.62 6.35
N ALA A 78 -10.50 0.26 5.15
CA ALA A 78 -11.78 0.74 4.61
C ALA A 78 -12.99 0.32 5.47
N THR A 79 -12.96 -0.87 6.07
CA THR A 79 -14.00 -1.35 7.00
C THR A 79 -13.85 -0.71 8.39
N SER A 80 -12.63 -0.58 8.91
CA SER A 80 -12.36 -0.07 10.26
C SER A 80 -12.61 1.43 10.38
N ASN A 81 -12.30 2.21 9.34
CA ASN A 81 -12.52 3.65 9.32
C ASN A 81 -13.94 4.05 8.88
N GLY A 82 -14.84 3.08 8.72
CA GLY A 82 -16.21 3.33 8.26
C GLY A 82 -16.30 3.97 6.87
N VAL A 83 -15.26 3.83 6.04
CA VAL A 83 -15.21 4.42 4.69
C VAL A 83 -16.26 3.76 3.79
N LEU A 84 -16.52 2.46 4.00
CA LEU A 84 -17.65 1.77 3.37
C LEU A 84 -19.02 2.34 3.76
N LEU A 85 -19.11 3.12 4.83
CA LEU A 85 -20.35 3.71 5.35
C LEU A 85 -20.41 5.24 5.18
N ASN A 86 -19.42 5.86 4.52
CA ASN A 86 -19.35 7.32 4.40
C ASN A 86 -19.40 7.79 2.93
N PRO A 87 -20.60 7.98 2.35
CA PRO A 87 -20.77 8.37 0.95
C PRO A 87 -20.25 9.79 0.62
N VAL A 88 -19.87 10.59 1.62
CA VAL A 88 -19.41 11.97 1.44
C VAL A 88 -17.93 12.05 1.01
N ARG A 89 -17.17 10.95 1.06
CA ARG A 89 -15.75 10.92 0.67
C ARG A 89 -15.46 10.56 -0.80
N PHE A 90 -16.50 10.29 -1.59
CA PHE A 90 -16.37 9.96 -3.03
C PHE A 90 -16.92 11.05 -3.98
N GLN A 91 -17.08 12.29 -3.50
CA GLN A 91 -17.42 13.46 -4.32
C GLN A 91 -16.19 14.28 -4.71
#